data_AF-D0MZW2-F1
#
_entry.id   AF-D0MZW2-F1
#
_cell.length_a   1.000
_cell.length_b   1.000
_cell.length_c   1.000
_cell.angle_alpha   90.00
_cell.angle_beta   90.00
_cell.angle_gamma   90.00
#
_symmetry.space_group_name_H-M   'P 1'
#
loop_
_entity.id
_entity.type
_entity.pdbx_description
1 polymer ?
#
loop_
_entity_poly.entity_id
_entity_poly.type
_entity_poly.pdbx_seq_one_letter_code
_entity_poly.pdbx_strand_id
1 'polypeptide(L)'
;MGASAFVNRQALDNGVVGLIQSNSRDKWIGTANPKHYAMAHYSRHIRAGMSILKFDDPKTLLRGSSSYALDIYPNFVVAYDKATQMMVIVATNLRDALTIIFDLSDLAFVEGPINTWTTEPNTTIGAVYKAVSIDILFGQSARFSAALPAHSIMTVEILGTELTNTIAV
;
A
#
# COMPACT_ATOMS: atom_id res chain seq x y z
N MET A 1 4.26 15.84 -13.69
CA MET A 1 5.07 14.67 -14.09
C MET A 1 4.79 13.57 -13.09
N GLY A 2 4.45 12.35 -13.50
CA GLY A 2 4.20 11.22 -12.60
C GLY A 2 5.03 10.02 -13.05
N ALA A 3 5.84 9.47 -12.15
CA ALA A 3 6.55 8.23 -12.41
C ALA A 3 5.55 7.06 -12.43
N SER A 4 5.60 6.23 -13.46
CA SER A 4 4.74 5.05 -13.63
C SER A 4 5.47 3.73 -13.33
N ALA A 5 6.77 3.79 -13.03
CA ALA A 5 7.59 2.64 -12.70
C ALA A 5 8.73 3.04 -11.75
N PHE A 6 9.17 2.09 -10.93
CA PHE A 6 10.36 2.20 -10.11
C PHE A 6 11.17 0.90 -10.24
N VAL A 7 12.49 1.02 -10.26
CA VAL A 7 13.39 -0.13 -10.38
C VAL A 7 14.45 0.02 -9.31
N ASN A 8 14.59 -1.00 -8.45
CA ASN A 8 15.68 -1.04 -7.50
C ASN A 8 16.98 -1.42 -8.23
N ARG A 9 18.06 -0.67 -7.96
CA ARG A 9 19.34 -0.81 -8.67
C ARG A 9 19.92 -2.23 -8.57
N GLN A 10 19.89 -2.85 -7.40
CA GLN A 10 20.51 -4.16 -7.14
C GLN A 10 19.55 -5.08 -6.40
N ALA A 11 19.11 -6.16 -7.06
CA ALA A 11 18.27 -7.17 -6.42
C ALA A 11 19.05 -7.99 -5.37
N LEU A 12 20.28 -8.38 -5.71
CA LEU A 12 21.16 -9.24 -4.93
C LEU A 12 22.44 -8.49 -4.59
N ASP A 13 22.76 -8.35 -3.31
CA ASP A 13 24.03 -7.77 -2.83
C ASP A 13 24.29 -8.16 -1.38
N ASN A 14 25.52 -8.05 -0.91
CA ASN A 14 25.86 -8.17 0.50
C ASN A 14 25.60 -6.83 1.22
N GLY A 15 25.19 -6.87 2.48
CA GLY A 15 24.88 -5.68 3.27
C GLY A 15 23.56 -5.03 2.85
N VAL A 16 23.40 -3.72 3.10
CA VAL A 16 22.08 -3.06 3.00
C VAL A 16 21.69 -2.62 1.58
N VAL A 17 22.51 -2.94 0.56
CA VAL A 17 22.35 -2.42 -0.81
C VAL A 17 21.46 -3.31 -1.68
N GLY A 18 21.43 -4.63 -1.47
CA GLY A 18 20.56 -5.57 -2.17
C GLY A 18 19.16 -5.64 -1.56
N LEU A 19 18.16 -6.13 -2.31
CA LEU A 19 16.88 -6.54 -1.70
C LEU A 19 17.06 -7.82 -0.90
N ILE A 20 17.88 -8.75 -1.39
CA ILE A 20 18.19 -10.02 -0.74
C ILE A 20 19.71 -10.07 -0.52
N GLN A 21 20.10 -10.51 0.68
CA GLN A 21 21.50 -10.74 1.03
C GLN A 21 22.08 -11.82 0.11
N SER A 22 23.23 -11.54 -0.51
CA SER A 22 23.93 -12.55 -1.30
C SER A 22 25.40 -12.24 -1.44
N ASN A 23 26.21 -13.27 -1.71
CA ASN A 23 27.60 -13.09 -2.08
C ASN A 23 27.98 -14.17 -3.10
N SER A 24 28.30 -13.75 -4.32
CA SER A 24 28.66 -14.66 -5.41
C SER A 24 30.06 -15.27 -5.25
N ARG A 25 30.99 -14.56 -4.59
CA ARG A 25 32.34 -15.06 -4.29
C ARG A 25 32.26 -16.22 -3.31
N ASP A 26 31.43 -16.09 -2.28
CA ASP A 26 31.26 -17.09 -1.21
C ASP A 26 30.08 -18.04 -1.48
N LYS A 27 29.41 -17.90 -2.63
CA LYS A 27 28.35 -18.78 -3.16
C LYS A 27 27.16 -18.97 -2.22
N TRP A 28 26.66 -17.90 -1.61
CA TRP A 28 25.48 -17.98 -0.75
C TRP A 28 24.41 -16.94 -1.09
N ILE A 29 23.17 -17.30 -0.76
CA ILE A 29 21.98 -16.42 -0.75
C ILE A 29 21.41 -16.49 0.67
N GLY A 30 21.16 -15.33 1.25
CA GLY A 30 20.72 -15.17 2.64
C GLY A 30 19.30 -14.64 2.73
N THR A 31 19.02 -13.97 3.84
CA THR A 31 17.70 -13.40 4.14
C THR A 31 17.40 -12.15 3.32
N ALA A 32 16.11 -11.83 3.20
CA ALA A 32 15.68 -10.58 2.59
C ALA A 32 15.94 -9.39 3.53
N ASN A 33 16.37 -8.27 2.98
CA ASN A 33 16.50 -7.00 3.71
C ASN A 33 15.12 -6.36 3.94
N PRO A 34 14.94 -5.52 4.98
CA PRO A 34 13.68 -4.83 5.24
C PRO A 34 13.07 -4.10 4.03
N LYS A 35 13.91 -3.50 3.18
CA LYS A 35 13.46 -2.82 1.95
C LYS A 35 12.86 -3.75 0.89
N HIS A 36 13.17 -5.05 0.91
CA HIS A 36 12.47 -6.03 0.07
C HIS A 36 11.00 -6.09 0.43
N TYR A 37 10.69 -6.11 1.72
CA TYR A 37 9.31 -6.13 2.20
C TYR A 37 8.59 -4.82 1.90
N ALA A 38 9.27 -3.68 2.05
CA ALA A 38 8.74 -2.38 1.59
C ALA A 38 8.42 -2.39 0.08
N MET A 39 9.30 -2.95 -0.75
CA MET A 39 9.05 -3.11 -2.19
C MET A 39 7.88 -4.06 -2.47
N ALA A 40 7.72 -5.12 -1.69
CA ALA A 40 6.64 -6.10 -1.85
C ALA A 40 5.24 -5.47 -1.72
N HIS A 41 5.07 -4.46 -0.84
CA HIS A 41 3.83 -3.69 -0.70
C HIS A 41 3.36 -3.01 -1.99
N TYR A 42 4.28 -2.69 -2.89
CA TYR A 42 3.97 -2.17 -4.22
C TYR A 42 3.93 -3.31 -5.25
N SER A 43 5.02 -4.06 -5.41
CA SER A 43 5.19 -4.99 -6.53
C SER A 43 4.26 -6.21 -6.53
N ARG A 44 3.72 -6.59 -5.36
CA ARG A 44 2.76 -7.71 -5.25
C ARG A 44 1.31 -7.28 -5.37
N HIS A 45 1.02 -6.00 -5.27
CA HIS A 45 -0.37 -5.52 -5.16
C HIS A 45 -0.72 -4.58 -6.31
N ILE A 46 0.18 -3.65 -6.65
CA ILE A 46 0.02 -2.76 -7.81
C ILE A 46 0.60 -3.46 -9.04
N ARG A 47 -0.28 -3.86 -9.97
CA ARG A 47 0.09 -4.60 -11.19
C ARG A 47 0.14 -3.68 -12.40
N ALA A 48 0.87 -4.10 -13.42
CA ALA A 48 0.90 -3.41 -14.70
C ALA A 48 -0.52 -3.32 -15.27
N GLY A 49 -0.91 -2.13 -15.75
CA GLY A 49 -2.26 -1.85 -16.24
C GLY A 49 -3.20 -1.21 -15.22
N MET A 50 -2.86 -1.24 -13.92
CA MET A 50 -3.62 -0.50 -12.91
C MET A 50 -3.44 1.02 -13.10
N SER A 51 -4.52 1.75 -12.90
CA SER A 51 -4.52 3.21 -12.91
C SER A 51 -4.12 3.74 -11.53
N ILE A 52 -3.05 4.52 -11.46
CA ILE A 52 -2.71 5.26 -10.24
C ILE A 52 -3.67 6.45 -10.13
N LEU A 53 -4.51 6.46 -9.09
CA LEU A 53 -5.46 7.54 -8.87
C LEU A 53 -4.72 8.76 -8.32
N LYS A 54 -4.95 9.92 -8.93
CA LYS A 54 -4.44 11.20 -8.44
C LYS A 54 -5.43 11.80 -7.45
N PHE A 55 -4.95 12.16 -6.27
CA PHE A 55 -5.75 12.62 -5.13
C PHE A 55 -6.04 14.12 -5.10
N ASP A 56 -5.50 14.90 -6.05
CA ASP A 56 -5.87 16.30 -6.25
C ASP A 56 -7.23 16.45 -6.96
N ASP A 57 -7.88 15.34 -7.34
CA ASP A 57 -9.26 15.32 -7.80
C ASP A 57 -10.23 15.25 -6.60
N PRO A 58 -11.04 16.29 -6.34
CA PRO A 58 -12.03 16.30 -5.27
C PRO A 58 -13.11 15.20 -5.37
N LYS A 59 -13.12 14.40 -6.45
CA LYS A 59 -13.99 13.23 -6.65
C LYS A 59 -13.37 11.88 -6.27
N THR A 60 -12.09 11.83 -5.88
CA THR A 60 -11.36 10.59 -5.54
C THR A 60 -11.01 10.48 -4.05
N LEU A 61 -11.68 11.29 -3.23
CA LEU A 61 -11.30 11.54 -1.85
C LEU A 61 -11.63 10.37 -0.91
N LEU A 62 -10.61 9.54 -0.64
CA LEU A 62 -10.44 9.06 0.73
C LEU A 62 -10.11 10.28 1.60
N ARG A 63 -11.11 10.80 2.34
CA ARG A 63 -10.88 11.89 3.31
C ARG A 63 -9.76 11.50 4.28
N GLY A 64 -8.62 12.20 4.23
CA GLY A 64 -7.46 11.95 5.10
C GLY A 64 -6.20 11.41 4.41
N SER A 65 -6.22 11.18 3.09
CA SER A 65 -5.01 10.86 2.32
C SER A 65 -4.50 12.08 1.55
N SER A 66 -3.52 12.78 2.10
CA SER A 66 -2.92 13.95 1.45
C SER A 66 -1.42 13.73 1.25
N SER A 67 -1.01 13.67 -0.02
CA SER A 67 0.37 13.86 -0.46
C SER A 67 0.83 15.33 -0.37
N TYR A 68 -0.05 16.26 0.04
CA TYR A 68 0.22 17.69 0.20
C TYR A 68 0.33 18.15 1.67
N ALA A 69 0.00 17.30 2.64
CA ALA A 69 0.17 17.53 4.06
C ALA A 69 1.15 16.50 4.62
N LEU A 70 2.38 16.54 4.09
CA LEU A 70 3.51 15.66 4.44
C LEU A 70 3.71 15.51 5.96
N ASP A 71 3.29 16.52 6.72
CA ASP A 71 3.51 16.59 8.16
C ASP A 71 2.34 15.98 8.96
N ILE A 72 1.13 15.91 8.39
CA ILE A 72 -0.12 15.57 9.13
C ILE A 72 -0.65 14.19 8.74
N TYR A 73 -0.48 13.75 7.49
CA TYR A 73 -1.03 12.48 6.99
C TYR A 73 0.09 11.55 6.47
N PRO A 74 -0.11 10.22 6.48
CA PRO A 74 0.85 9.31 5.89
C PRO A 74 0.91 9.51 4.37
N ASN A 75 1.98 9.02 3.75
CA ASN A 75 2.06 9.04 2.29
C ASN A 75 1.21 7.91 1.72
N PHE A 76 0.36 8.21 0.74
CA PHE A 76 -0.52 7.23 0.10
C PHE A 76 -0.25 7.09 -1.40
N VAL A 77 -0.36 5.87 -1.87
CA VAL A 77 -0.49 5.54 -3.29
C VAL A 77 -1.75 4.69 -3.44
N VAL A 78 -2.65 5.10 -4.34
CA VAL A 78 -3.84 4.30 -4.67
C VAL A 78 -3.79 3.89 -6.11
N ALA A 79 -4.01 2.60 -6.35
CA ALA A 79 -4.12 2.01 -7.66
C ALA A 79 -5.49 1.35 -7.79
N TYR A 80 -6.08 1.44 -8.98
CA TYR A 80 -7.36 0.82 -9.30
C TYR A 80 -7.26 0.02 -10.59
N ASP A 81 -7.82 -1.18 -10.56
CA ASP A 81 -8.05 -2.01 -11.73
C ASP A 81 -9.55 -2.12 -12.00
N LYS A 82 -9.99 -1.53 -13.11
CA LYS A 82 -11.40 -1.60 -13.52
C LYS A 82 -11.81 -3.00 -13.99
N ALA A 83 -10.89 -3.79 -14.54
CA ALA A 83 -11.20 -5.11 -15.08
C ALA A 83 -11.45 -6.13 -13.97
N THR A 84 -10.71 -6.01 -12.87
CA THR A 84 -10.85 -6.89 -11.69
C THR A 84 -11.62 -6.24 -10.54
N GLN A 85 -12.04 -4.98 -10.71
CA GLN A 85 -12.71 -4.17 -9.69
C GLN A 85 -11.90 -4.12 -8.38
N MET A 86 -10.58 -4.05 -8.49
CA MET A 86 -9.67 -4.12 -7.36
C MET A 86 -9.11 -2.73 -7.05
N MET A 87 -9.25 -2.29 -5.80
CA MET A 87 -8.58 -1.10 -5.30
C MET A 87 -7.44 -1.50 -4.36
N VAL A 88 -6.28 -0.90 -4.58
CA VAL A 88 -5.08 -1.10 -3.75
C VAL A 88 -4.68 0.25 -3.16
N ILE A 89 -4.49 0.29 -1.85
CA ILE A 89 -4.04 1.47 -1.11
C ILE A 89 -2.73 1.09 -0.41
N VAL A 90 -1.65 1.79 -0.71
CA VAL A 90 -0.38 1.65 0.02
C VAL A 90 -0.17 2.90 0.86
N ALA A 91 -0.10 2.74 2.18
CA ALA A 91 0.08 3.80 3.16
C ALA A 91 1.43 3.66 3.85
N THR A 92 2.24 4.71 3.84
CA THR A 92 3.55 4.75 4.53
C THR A 92 3.51 5.77 5.67
N ASN A 93 3.69 5.30 6.90
CA ASN A 93 3.82 6.12 8.10
C ASN A 93 5.30 6.30 8.45
N LEU A 94 5.79 7.53 8.44
CA LEU A 94 7.18 7.86 8.79
C LEU A 94 7.33 8.51 10.17
N ARG A 95 6.26 8.53 10.96
CA ARG A 95 6.18 9.18 12.28
C ARG A 95 5.62 8.22 13.33
N ASP A 96 5.09 8.77 14.42
CA ASP A 96 4.43 8.03 15.50
C ASP A 96 3.22 7.23 15.02
N ALA A 97 2.83 6.23 15.81
CA ALA A 97 1.69 5.39 15.52
C ALA A 97 0.39 6.21 15.46
N LEU A 98 -0.47 5.89 14.49
CA LEU A 98 -1.76 6.55 14.32
C LEU A 98 -2.82 5.57 13.83
N THR A 99 -4.09 5.94 14.02
CA THR A 99 -5.23 5.23 13.45
C THR A 99 -5.74 6.01 12.24
N ILE A 100 -5.85 5.33 11.10
CA ILE A 100 -6.44 5.89 9.88
C ILE A 100 -7.86 5.37 9.76
N ILE A 101 -8.78 6.27 9.42
CA ILE A 101 -10.14 5.92 9.01
C ILE A 101 -10.16 6.03 7.49
N PHE A 102 -10.37 4.90 6.82
CA PHE A 102 -10.60 4.87 5.38
C PHE A 102 -12.10 5.05 5.12
N ASP A 103 -12.45 6.17 4.49
CA ASP A 103 -13.83 6.48 4.12
C ASP A 103 -14.09 6.15 2.66
N LEU A 104 -14.75 5.03 2.40
CA LEU A 104 -15.10 4.52 1.08
C LEU A 104 -16.49 4.97 0.62
N SER A 105 -17.11 5.94 1.32
CA SER A 105 -18.50 6.36 1.04
C SER A 105 -18.69 6.96 -0.37
N ASP A 106 -17.61 7.38 -1.02
CA ASP A 106 -17.63 7.89 -2.39
C ASP A 106 -17.50 6.79 -3.46
N LEU A 107 -17.36 5.52 -3.06
CA LEU A 107 -17.44 4.38 -3.97
C LEU A 107 -18.91 4.03 -4.24
N ALA A 108 -19.23 3.70 -5.49
CA ALA A 108 -20.58 3.27 -5.86
C ALA A 108 -20.91 1.91 -5.26
N PHE A 109 -19.89 1.05 -5.13
CA PHE A 109 -20.03 -0.31 -4.64
C PHE A 109 -18.72 -0.82 -4.02
N VAL A 110 -18.83 -1.63 -2.96
CA VAL A 110 -17.73 -2.39 -2.35
C VAL A 110 -18.24 -3.76 -1.88
N GLU A 111 -17.70 -4.84 -2.42
CA GLU A 111 -18.04 -6.22 -2.04
C GLU A 111 -17.18 -6.72 -0.87
N GLY A 112 -15.88 -6.42 -0.90
CA GLY A 112 -14.89 -7.05 -0.03
C GLY A 112 -14.48 -8.45 -0.52
N PRO A 113 -13.66 -9.18 0.24
CA PRO A 113 -13.07 -8.81 1.52
C PRO A 113 -12.03 -7.68 1.42
N ILE A 114 -11.65 -7.13 2.57
CA ILE A 114 -10.51 -6.22 2.68
C ILE A 114 -9.31 -7.01 3.20
N ASN A 115 -8.24 -7.10 2.42
CA ASN A 115 -7.00 -7.71 2.84
C ASN A 115 -5.97 -6.64 3.16
N THR A 116 -5.22 -6.82 4.24
CA THR A 116 -4.18 -5.88 4.67
C THR A 116 -2.86 -6.58 4.89
N TRP A 117 -1.77 -5.88 4.61
CA TRP A 117 -0.41 -6.32 4.90
C TRP A 117 0.30 -5.21 5.65
N THR A 118 1.10 -5.53 6.67
CA THR A 118 1.91 -4.53 7.38
C THR A 118 3.36 -4.96 7.48
N THR A 119 4.28 -4.01 7.28
CA THR A 119 5.71 -4.15 7.57
C THR A 119 6.20 -2.99 8.44
N GLU A 120 6.97 -3.30 9.48
CA GLU A 120 7.68 -2.35 10.34
C GLU A 120 9.20 -2.49 10.11
N PRO A 121 9.76 -1.83 9.07
CA PRO A 121 11.12 -2.09 8.59
C PRO A 121 12.25 -1.73 9.57
N ASN A 122 11.97 -0.92 10.59
CA ASN A 122 12.97 -0.38 11.52
C ASN A 122 13.03 -1.14 12.86
N THR A 123 12.43 -2.33 12.95
CA THR A 123 12.41 -3.16 14.15
C THR A 123 12.73 -4.61 13.83
N THR A 124 13.29 -5.33 14.79
CA THR A 124 13.62 -6.76 14.69
C THR A 124 12.48 -7.68 15.10
N ILE A 125 11.46 -7.15 15.78
CA ILE A 125 10.29 -7.90 16.29
C ILE A 125 8.96 -7.44 15.69
N GLY A 126 8.97 -6.38 14.89
CA GLY A 126 7.76 -5.85 14.27
C GLY A 126 7.24 -6.72 13.13
N ALA A 127 6.10 -6.32 12.58
CA ALA A 127 5.48 -7.04 11.48
C ALA A 127 6.42 -7.10 10.26
N VAL A 128 6.53 -8.28 9.65
CA VAL A 128 7.22 -8.49 8.38
C VAL A 128 6.19 -9.03 7.39
N TYR A 129 5.65 -8.15 6.56
CA TYR A 129 4.63 -8.46 5.55
C TYR A 129 3.48 -9.32 6.11
N LYS A 130 3.02 -8.96 7.32
CA LYS A 130 1.98 -9.71 8.06
C LYS A 130 0.61 -9.43 7.44
N ALA A 131 -0.06 -10.48 6.99
CA ALA A 131 -1.38 -10.39 6.37
C ALA A 131 -2.52 -10.51 7.39
N VAL A 132 -3.59 -9.73 7.19
CA VAL A 132 -4.86 -9.84 7.94
C VAL A 132 -6.02 -9.58 6.97
N SER A 133 -7.03 -10.44 6.97
CA SER A 133 -8.28 -10.23 6.23
C SER A 133 -9.35 -9.70 7.18
N ILE A 134 -10.13 -8.74 6.68
CA ILE A 134 -11.24 -8.11 7.39
C ILE A 134 -12.50 -8.37 6.55
N ASP A 135 -13.43 -9.12 7.12
CA ASP A 135 -14.76 -9.25 6.55
C ASP A 135 -15.56 -7.99 6.85
N ILE A 136 -16.08 -7.36 5.80
CA ILE A 136 -16.97 -6.22 5.92
C ILE A 136 -18.40 -6.66 5.62
N LEU A 137 -19.32 -6.37 6.53
CA LEU A 137 -20.76 -6.43 6.25
C LEU A 137 -21.15 -5.09 5.62
N PHE A 138 -21.37 -5.08 4.30
CA PHE A 138 -21.77 -3.86 3.61
C PHE A 138 -23.23 -3.49 3.93
N GLY A 139 -23.52 -2.19 4.10
CA GLY A 139 -24.89 -1.68 4.28
C GLY A 139 -25.10 -0.58 5.33
N GLN A 140 -24.11 -0.19 6.15
CA GLN A 140 -24.33 0.81 7.21
C GLN A 140 -23.33 1.98 7.30
N SER A 141 -22.16 1.91 6.66
CA SER A 141 -21.21 3.02 6.42
C SER A 141 -19.96 2.37 5.85
N ALA A 142 -19.48 2.78 4.67
CA ALA A 142 -18.32 2.15 4.03
C ALA A 142 -17.01 2.68 4.65
N ARG A 143 -16.90 2.63 5.98
CA ARG A 143 -15.73 3.10 6.73
C ARG A 143 -15.10 1.94 7.45
N PHE A 144 -13.78 1.86 7.39
CA PHE A 144 -13.03 0.97 8.28
C PHE A 144 -11.82 1.70 8.84
N SER A 145 -11.44 1.32 10.05
CA SER A 145 -10.28 1.89 10.74
C SER A 145 -9.14 0.88 10.71
N ALA A 146 -7.93 1.35 10.45
CA ALA A 146 -6.72 0.55 10.57
C ALA A 146 -5.71 1.25 11.48
N ALA A 147 -5.10 0.47 12.38
CA ALA A 147 -3.95 0.93 13.14
C ALA A 147 -2.72 0.89 12.22
N LEU A 148 -2.02 2.02 12.10
CA LEU A 148 -0.77 2.13 11.36
C LEU A 148 0.38 2.39 12.35
N PRO A 149 1.21 1.38 12.64
CA PRO A 149 2.33 1.52 13.57
C PRO A 149 3.31 2.63 13.17
N ALA A 150 4.13 3.07 14.12
CA ALA A 150 5.17 4.06 13.86
C ALA A 150 6.18 3.51 12.83
N HIS A 151 6.67 4.36 11.93
CA HIS A 151 7.68 3.97 10.93
C HIS A 151 7.33 2.69 10.14
N SER A 152 6.08 2.54 9.69
CA SER A 152 5.56 1.34 9.04
C SER A 152 5.02 1.61 7.63
N ILE A 153 4.81 0.53 6.89
CA ILE A 153 4.08 0.52 5.63
C ILE A 153 2.95 -0.50 5.71
N MET A 154 1.77 -0.11 5.22
CA MET A 154 0.60 -0.95 5.12
C MET A 154 0.09 -0.96 3.69
N THR A 155 -0.29 -2.13 3.20
CA THR A 155 -1.11 -2.24 1.98
C THR A 155 -2.51 -2.68 2.38
N VAL A 156 -3.51 -2.11 1.73
CA VAL A 156 -4.91 -2.52 1.77
C VAL A 156 -5.31 -2.91 0.36
N GLU A 157 -5.89 -4.08 0.19
CA GLU A 157 -6.58 -4.49 -1.03
C GLU A 157 -8.06 -4.63 -0.74
N ILE A 158 -8.88 -4.03 -1.59
CA ILE A 158 -10.34 -4.06 -1.51
C ILE A 158 -10.84 -4.69 -2.80
N LEU A 159 -11.47 -5.85 -2.66
CA LEU A 159 -12.06 -6.58 -3.78
C LEU A 159 -13.49 -6.10 -4.06
N GLY A 160 -13.89 -6.12 -5.33
CA GLY A 160 -15.24 -5.75 -5.78
C GLY A 160 -15.58 -4.29 -5.54
N THR A 161 -14.78 -3.36 -6.05
CA THR A 161 -14.95 -1.91 -5.93
C THR A 161 -15.36 -1.22 -7.23
N GLU A 162 -16.30 -0.29 -7.14
CA GLU A 162 -16.73 0.55 -8.28
C GLU A 162 -16.62 2.04 -7.95
N LEU A 163 -15.97 2.81 -8.84
CA LEU A 163 -15.82 4.26 -8.72
C LEU A 163 -17.09 4.97 -9.22
N THR A 164 -17.62 5.92 -8.45
CA THR A 164 -18.87 6.64 -8.77
C THR A 164 -18.80 7.49 -10.05
N ASN A 165 -17.60 7.90 -10.48
CA ASN A 165 -17.39 8.62 -11.75
C ASN A 165 -16.00 8.31 -12.32
N THR A 166 -15.91 7.57 -13.42
CA THR A 166 -14.62 7.37 -14.11
C THR A 166 -14.34 8.56 -15.04
N ILE A 167 -13.39 9.45 -14.71
CA ILE A 167 -12.68 10.21 -15.73
C ILE A 167 -11.31 9.55 -15.88
N ALA A 168 -11.17 8.74 -16.93
CA ALA A 168 -9.87 8.24 -17.34
C ALA A 168 -9.02 9.42 -17.84
N VAL A 169 -7.77 9.51 -17.38
CA VAL A 169 -6.73 10.36 -18.01
C VAL A 169 -6.03 9.54 -19.08
#